data_AF-A0A2D9CLJ2-F1
#
_entry.id   AF-A0A2D9CLJ2-F1
#
_cell.length_a   1.000
_cell.length_b   1.000
_cell.length_c   1.000
_cell.angle_alpha   90.00
_cell.angle_beta   90.00
_cell.angle_gamma   90.00
#
_symmetry.space_group_name_H-M   'P 1'
#
loop_
_entity.id
_entity.type
_entity.pdbx_description
1 polymer ?
#
loop_
_entity_poly.entity_id
_entity_poly.type
_entity_poly.pdbx_seq_one_letter_code
_entity_poly.pdbx_strand_id
1 'polypeptide(L)' 'MHVHFVGFRTDAEYSAAVRVWGKPDFIHMWHDRRMYGDIGGSDTVVLASKGTDNPHPKYSWQDHELW' A
#
# COMPACT_ATOMS: atom_id res chain seq x y z
N MET A 1 -9.96 -4.78 9.88
CA MET A 1 -10.21 -4.39 8.49
C MET A 1 -9.58 -3.03 8.29
N HIS A 2 -8.38 -3.04 7.72
CA HIS A 2 -7.58 -1.87 7.41
C HIS A 2 -7.42 -1.72 5.90
N VAL A 3 -7.10 -0.51 5.47
CA VAL A 3 -6.86 -0.17 4.07
C VAL A 3 -5.39 0.18 3.87
N HIS A 4 -4.74 -0.56 2.97
CA HIS A 4 -3.33 -0.41 2.63
C HIS A 4 -3.23 0.20 1.23
N PHE A 5 -2.55 1.33 1.11
CA PHE A 5 -2.25 1.96 -0.17
C PHE A 5 -0.82 1.63 -0.56
N VAL A 6 -0.62 1.04 -1.74
CA VAL A 6 0.68 0.54 -2.17
C VAL A 6 1.08 1.15 -3.51
N GLY A 7 2.29 1.73 -3.56
CA GLY A 7 2.86 2.19 -4.82
C GLY A 7 2.26 3.50 -5.37
N PHE A 8 1.61 4.30 -4.51
CA PHE A 8 1.10 5.62 -4.89
C PHE A 8 2.25 6.59 -5.13
N ARG A 9 2.19 7.39 -6.20
CA ARG A 9 3.25 8.36 -6.56
C ARG A 9 2.73 9.75 -6.88
N THR A 10 1.42 9.90 -7.06
CA THR A 10 0.81 11.18 -7.42
C THR A 10 -0.40 11.47 -6.54
N ASP A 11 -0.65 12.77 -6.30
CA ASP A 11 -1.82 13.24 -5.56
C ASP A 11 -3.14 12.83 -6.25
N ALA A 12 -3.12 12.72 -7.59
CA ALA A 12 -4.28 12.32 -8.38
C ALA A 12 -4.69 10.87 -8.10
N GLU A 13 -3.73 9.94 -8.09
CA GLU A 13 -3.98 8.54 -7.72
C GLU A 13 -4.49 8.44 -6.29
N TYR A 14 -3.81 9.11 -5.36
CA TYR A 14 -4.16 9.09 -3.95
C TYR A 14 -5.59 9.62 -3.74
N SER A 15 -5.90 10.80 -4.28
CA SER A 15 -7.21 11.44 -4.15
C SER A 15 -8.32 10.60 -4.77
N ALA A 16 -8.06 9.92 -5.89
CA ALA A 16 -9.03 9.02 -6.52
C ALA A 16 -9.31 7.80 -5.64
N ALA A 17 -8.27 7.16 -5.10
CA ALA A 17 -8.42 6.01 -4.21
C ALA A 17 -9.14 6.38 -2.90
N VAL A 18 -8.83 7.55 -2.33
CA VAL A 18 -9.51 8.05 -1.11
C VAL A 18 -11.02 8.24 -1.32
N ARG A 19 -11.46 8.63 -2.51
CA ARG A 19 -12.90 8.79 -2.82
C ARG A 19 -13.66 7.47 -2.84
N VAL A 20 -12.98 6.34 -3.08
CA VAL A 20 -13.60 5.02 -3.17
C VAL A 20 -13.46 4.25 -1.86
N TRP A 21 -12.27 4.28 -1.27
CA TRP A 21 -11.88 3.41 -0.15
C TRP A 21 -11.73 4.16 1.18
N GLY A 22 -11.81 5.49 1.18
CA GLY A 22 -11.47 6.32 2.33
C GLY A 22 -9.96 6.53 2.49
N LYS A 23 -9.56 7.17 3.60
CA LYS A 23 -8.14 7.38 3.90
C LYS A 23 -7.48 6.04 4.25
N PRO A 24 -6.26 5.76 3.77
CA PRO A 24 -5.54 4.55 4.15
C PRO A 24 -5.13 4.58 5.62
N ASP A 25 -5.08 3.41 6.24
CA ASP A 25 -4.44 3.20 7.53
C ASP A 25 -2.92 3.06 7.37
N PHE A 26 -2.47 2.51 6.24
CA PHE A 26 -1.07 2.30 5.91
C PHE A 26 -0.74 2.71 4.48
N ILE A 27 0.42 3.34 4.28
CA ILE A 27 0.94 3.69 2.96
C ILE A 27 2.28 3.00 2.79
N HIS A 28 2.36 2.09 1.82
CA HIS A 28 3.57 1.36 1.45
C HIS A 28 4.12 1.97 0.17
N MET A 29 5.41 2.32 0.18
CA MET A 29 6.04 2.84 -1.02
C MET A 29 6.15 1.72 -2.06
N TRP A 30 6.45 0.49 -1.63
CA TRP A 30 6.55 -0.68 -2.50
C TRP A 30 5.72 -1.83 -1.94
N HIS A 31 5.22 -2.71 -2.80
CA HIS A 31 4.75 -4.02 -2.33
C HIS A 31 5.98 -4.83 -1.96
N ASP A 32 6.31 -4.89 -0.68
CA ASP A 32 7.50 -5.57 -0.21
C ASP A 32 7.12 -6.83 0.61
N ARG A 33 8.11 -7.65 0.99
CA ARG A 33 7.81 -8.89 1.73
C ARG A 33 7.33 -8.66 3.16
N ARG A 34 7.64 -7.50 3.75
CA ARG A 34 7.23 -7.16 5.12
C ARG A 34 5.75 -6.84 5.19
N MET A 35 5.17 -6.30 4.11
CA MET A 35 3.75 -6.03 3.97
C MET A 35 2.86 -7.24 4.33
N TYR A 36 3.31 -8.47 4.08
CA TYR A 36 2.57 -9.69 4.48
C TYR A 36 2.48 -9.92 5.99
N GLY A 37 3.37 -9.31 6.78
CA GLY A 37 3.25 -9.25 8.24
C GLY A 37 2.25 -8.19 8.71
N ASP A 38 1.98 -7.18 7.87
CA ASP A 38 1.08 -6.07 8.18
C ASP A 38 -0.35 -6.34 7.69
N ILE A 39 -0.53 -7.17 6.65
CA ILE A 39 -1.85 -7.48 6.06
C ILE A 39 -2.53 -8.60 6.82
N GLY A 40 -3.71 -8.31 7.36
CA GLY A 40 -4.66 -9.30 7.85
C GLY A 40 -5.56 -9.86 6.73
N GLY A 41 -6.11 -11.06 6.92
CA GLY A 41 -6.98 -11.73 5.93
C GLY A 41 -8.29 -11.00 5.59
N SER A 42 -8.65 -9.97 6.35
CA SER A 42 -9.83 -9.12 6.10
C SER A 42 -9.50 -7.75 5.52
N ASP A 43 -8.22 -7.46 5.27
CA ASP A 43 -7.77 -6.12 4.92
C ASP A 43 -7.84 -5.89 3.41
N THR A 44 -7.96 -4.62 3.02
CA THR A 44 -8.05 -4.21 1.62
C THR A 44 -6.73 -3.61 1.17
N VAL A 45 -6.14 -4.19 0.13
CA VAL A 45 -4.89 -3.69 -0.48
C VAL A 45 -5.22 -3.02 -1.80
N VAL A 46 -4.92 -1.73 -1.91
CA VAL A 46 -5.11 -0.94 -3.12
C VAL A 46 -3.76 -0.70 -3.78
N LEU A 47 -3.60 -1.23 -4.99
CA LEU A 47 -2.38 -1.06 -5.79
C LEU A 47 -2.54 0.12 -6.75
N ALA A 48 -1.66 1.12 -6.64
CA ALA A 48 -1.55 2.20 -7.61
C ALA A 48 -0.60 1.83 -8.77
N SER A 49 -0.24 2.78 -9.64
CA SER A 49 0.54 2.50 -10.86
C SER A 49 1.93 1.88 -10.62
N LYS A 50 2.53 2.09 -9.43
CA LYS A 50 3.79 1.42 -9.02
C LYS A 50 3.57 0.27 -8.04
N GLY A 51 2.33 -0.03 -7.71
CA GLY A 51 1.98 -1.24 -6.96
C GLY A 51 2.06 -2.45 -7.88
N THR A 52 2.54 -3.56 -7.34
CA THR A 52 2.56 -4.86 -8.01
C THR A 52 1.78 -5.85 -7.17
N ASP A 53 1.24 -6.89 -7.78
CA ASP A 53 0.59 -8.01 -7.08
C ASP A 53 1.61 -8.95 -6.42
N ASN A 54 2.84 -8.91 -6.90
CA ASN A 54 3.97 -9.67 -6.38
C ASN A 54 4.90 -8.78 -5.53
N PRO A 55 5.48 -9.33 -4.45
CA PRO A 55 6.42 -8.58 -3.63
C PRO A 55 7.71 -8.31 -4.38
N HIS A 56 8.27 -7.12 -4.19
CA HIS A 56 9.53 -6.74 -4.80
C HIS A 56 10.66 -7.64 -4.28
N PRO A 57 11.46 -8.27 -5.16
CA PRO A 57 12.42 -9.30 -4.76
C PRO A 57 13.59 -8.78 -3.91
N LYS A 58 13.81 -7.47 -3.89
CA LYS A 58 14.95 -6.81 -3.22
C LYS A 58 14.58 -5.97 -2.00
N TYR A 59 13.30 -5.71 -1.76
CA TYR A 59 12.87 -4.80 -0.70
C TYR A 59 12.07 -5.57 0.36
N SER A 60 12.35 -5.30 1.63
CA SER A 60 11.71 -5.92 2.80
C SER A 60 11.84 -5.03 4.05
N TRP A 61 11.69 -3.72 3.88
CA TRP A 61 11.98 -2.70 4.89
C TRP A 61 10.70 -2.07 5.42
N GLN A 62 10.71 -1.46 6.61
CA GLN A 62 9.55 -0.78 7.19
C GLN A 62 9.37 0.58 6.50
N ASP A 63 8.94 0.59 5.25
CA ASP A 63 8.78 1.83 4.47
C ASP A 63 7.53 2.63 4.87
N HIS A 64 6.53 1.99 5.50
CA HIS A 64 5.31 2.63 5.96
C HIS A 64 5.48 3.56 7.18
N GLU A 65 6.60 3.51 7.92
CA GLU A 65 6.85 4.38 9.08
C GLU A 65 7.42 5.76 8.70
N LEU A 66 7.74 5.97 7.42
CA LEU A 66 8.34 7.22 6.94
C LEU A 66 7.31 8.23 6.41
N TRP A 67 6.02 7.92 6.49
CA TRP A 67 4.92 8.67 5.88
C TRP A 67 3.78 8.96 6.85
#